data_AF-A0A370DMR3-F1
#
_entry.id   AF-A0A370DMR3-F1
#
_cell.length_a   1.000
_cell.length_b   1.000
_cell.length_c   1.000
_cell.angle_alpha   90.00
_cell.angle_beta   90.00
_cell.angle_gamma   90.00
#
_symmetry.space_group_name_H-M   'P 1'
#
loop_
_entity.id
_entity.type
_entity.pdbx_description
1 polymer ?
#
loop_
_entity_poly.entity_id
_entity_poly.type
_entity_poly.pdbx_seq_one_letter_code
_entity_poly.pdbx_strand_id
1 'polypeptide(L)'
;MAPYPQPCFYFRPVATCWIWKRSAFTRRVQRWCNGFPAISSAWSVERGVLGLASFLQIAPKIYPDDFRLLSQPHIDAPFITTAAYLPVVPADERESFEQLQEEWHGYIGFRIRDYQRGQPLTRGKQDHHFPILMFEPRTVVSLGMLGRDLSTCKDIETVLQRAIDTAATTIAFGDKESCIKNLVALKPVYHGRQPPNQVSERKQGIKGFVKLDLDSRRLLQLESGKHLQVKLEAEFAESPLVEWNSDDTSSQSAIFKVFSDVRLLSGVFNDQLRLRITKTIEWSGMQYMLLFLSAAIGLMFTLFIHRFSLPIVNVCESPSCIGKRSSRRSIIRPGRWREQTRNSKCCIGMPLNIRRPLNIQCAGQRRPTVPNPSFWQICPTNCVPLCMRFSASRPSVRRSGKQQREKNCLVISPIFMRVASVC
;
A
#
# COMPACT_ATOMS: atom_id res chain seq x y z
N MET A 1 -36.69 -9.43 -67.49
CA MET A 1 -37.41 -8.54 -66.57
C MET A 1 -37.02 -8.93 -65.16
N ALA A 2 -36.30 -8.06 -64.44
CA ALA A 2 -35.93 -8.24 -63.04
C ALA A 2 -36.26 -6.93 -62.31
N PRO A 3 -36.86 -6.96 -61.10
CA PRO A 3 -37.26 -5.76 -60.41
C PRO A 3 -36.06 -5.13 -59.66
N TYR A 4 -36.00 -3.80 -59.67
CA TYR A 4 -35.02 -3.00 -58.93
C TYR A 4 -35.32 -3.03 -57.41
N PRO A 5 -34.30 -3.01 -56.54
CA PRO A 5 -34.50 -2.93 -55.10
C PRO A 5 -34.79 -1.49 -54.66
N GLN A 6 -35.70 -1.32 -53.71
CA GLN A 6 -35.99 -0.03 -53.08
C GLN A 6 -34.96 0.32 -51.98
N PRO A 7 -34.63 1.61 -51.78
CA PRO A 7 -33.76 2.03 -50.68
C PRO A 7 -34.54 2.06 -49.35
N CYS A 8 -34.06 1.29 -48.37
CA CYS A 8 -34.51 1.37 -46.98
C CYS A 8 -33.82 2.57 -46.29
N PHE A 9 -34.60 3.59 -45.92
CA PHE A 9 -34.16 4.64 -45.00
C PHE A 9 -34.20 4.10 -43.56
N TYR A 10 -33.04 3.80 -42.99
CA TYR A 10 -32.90 3.54 -41.55
C TYR A 10 -32.85 4.86 -40.78
N PHE A 11 -33.89 5.14 -40.01
CA PHE A 11 -33.84 6.12 -38.92
C PHE A 11 -32.96 5.56 -37.79
N ARG A 12 -31.79 6.16 -37.54
CA ARG A 12 -30.99 5.87 -36.33
C ARG A 12 -31.58 6.62 -35.15
N PRO A 13 -32.04 5.95 -34.08
CA PRO A 13 -32.42 6.65 -32.85
C PRO A 13 -31.17 7.14 -32.11
N VAL A 14 -31.36 8.23 -31.36
CA VAL A 14 -30.38 8.97 -30.56
C VAL A 14 -29.89 8.11 -29.38
N ALA A 15 -29.02 7.13 -29.65
CA ALA A 15 -28.40 6.26 -28.62
C ALA A 15 -27.08 6.83 -28.04
N THR A 16 -26.60 7.97 -28.54
CA THR A 16 -25.29 8.54 -28.20
C THR A 16 -25.24 9.21 -26.82
N CYS A 17 -26.37 9.65 -26.27
CA CYS A 17 -26.39 10.32 -24.95
C CYS A 17 -26.23 9.34 -23.77
N TRP A 18 -26.65 8.08 -23.91
CA TRP A 18 -26.54 7.06 -22.86
C TRP A 18 -25.11 6.52 -22.71
N ILE A 19 -24.34 6.45 -23.80
CA ILE A 19 -22.96 5.97 -23.79
C ILE A 19 -22.02 6.97 -23.08
N TRP A 20 -22.26 8.27 -23.25
CA TRP A 20 -21.41 9.31 -22.65
C TRP A 20 -21.51 9.36 -21.12
N LYS A 21 -22.73 9.21 -20.55
CA LYS A 21 -22.94 9.18 -19.09
C LYS A 21 -22.28 7.97 -18.42
N ARG A 22 -22.24 6.82 -19.10
CA ARG A 22 -21.53 5.62 -18.61
C ARG A 22 -20.03 5.88 -18.45
N SER A 23 -19.41 6.59 -19.40
CA SER A 23 -17.97 6.93 -19.36
C SER A 23 -17.58 7.95 -18.29
N ALA A 24 -18.48 8.88 -17.97
CA ALA A 24 -18.25 9.89 -16.94
C ALA A 24 -18.44 9.28 -15.54
N PHE A 25 -19.43 8.40 -15.39
CA PHE A 25 -19.67 7.65 -14.15
C PHE A 25 -18.52 6.69 -13.84
N THR A 26 -18.06 5.88 -14.82
CA THR A 26 -16.90 4.99 -14.62
C THR A 26 -15.62 5.75 -14.28
N ARG A 27 -15.35 6.89 -14.94
CA ARG A 27 -14.20 7.74 -14.59
C ARG A 27 -14.30 8.33 -13.19
N ARG A 28 -15.50 8.69 -12.73
CA ARG A 28 -15.70 9.21 -11.36
C ARG A 28 -15.48 8.10 -10.32
N VAL A 29 -15.98 6.90 -10.56
CA VAL A 29 -15.72 5.72 -9.73
C VAL A 29 -14.23 5.39 -9.70
N GLN A 30 -13.56 5.37 -10.85
CA GLN A 30 -12.14 5.01 -10.93
C GLN A 30 -11.22 6.05 -10.28
N ARG A 31 -11.55 7.35 -10.41
CA ARG A 31 -10.81 8.43 -9.74
C ARG A 31 -11.03 8.40 -8.22
N TRP A 32 -12.22 8.00 -7.78
CA TRP A 32 -12.52 7.76 -6.36
C TRP A 32 -11.71 6.57 -5.83
N CYS A 33 -11.58 5.49 -6.61
CA CYS A 33 -10.82 4.32 -6.19
C CYS A 33 -9.29 4.54 -6.15
N ASN A 34 -8.73 5.52 -6.87
CA ASN A 34 -7.28 5.79 -6.82
C ASN A 34 -6.84 6.61 -5.60
N GLY A 35 -7.78 7.10 -4.79
CA GLY A 35 -7.49 7.90 -3.59
C GLY A 35 -7.66 7.15 -2.27
N PHE A 36 -7.78 5.83 -2.26
CA PHE A 36 -8.04 5.07 -1.02
C PHE A 36 -6.80 5.08 -0.08
N PRO A 37 -6.94 5.62 1.15
CA PRO A 37 -5.86 5.62 2.13
C PRO A 37 -5.34 4.22 2.53
N ALA A 38 -6.03 3.12 2.23
CA ALA A 38 -5.67 1.78 2.73
C ALA A 38 -4.43 1.27 2.00
N ILE A 39 -4.36 1.56 0.71
CA ILE A 39 -3.18 1.25 -0.09
C ILE A 39 -1.99 2.00 0.51
N SER A 40 -2.16 3.30 0.81
CA SER A 40 -1.10 4.10 1.44
C SER A 40 -0.71 3.58 2.83
N SER A 41 -1.67 3.08 3.61
CA SER A 41 -1.46 2.50 4.94
C SER A 41 -0.70 1.17 4.85
N ALA A 42 -1.05 0.30 3.89
CA ALA A 42 -0.35 -0.96 3.64
C ALA A 42 1.12 -0.71 3.23
N TRP A 43 1.37 0.25 2.34
CA TRP A 43 2.73 0.71 2.02
C TRP A 43 3.47 1.31 3.22
N SER A 44 2.75 1.93 4.15
CA SER A 44 3.34 2.45 5.39
C SER A 44 3.78 1.33 6.32
N VAL A 45 2.96 0.27 6.47
CA VAL A 45 3.32 -0.93 7.22
C VAL A 45 4.58 -1.56 6.62
N GLU A 46 4.59 -1.84 5.32
CA GLU A 46 5.73 -2.49 4.68
C GLU A 46 7.02 -1.69 4.84
N ARG A 47 6.96 -0.37 4.63
CA ARG A 47 8.11 0.51 4.87
C ARG A 47 8.56 0.50 6.33
N GLY A 48 7.63 0.43 7.28
CA GLY A 48 7.94 0.34 8.70
C GLY A 48 8.66 -0.96 9.07
N VAL A 49 8.12 -2.11 8.64
CA VAL A 49 8.77 -3.41 8.88
C VAL A 49 10.15 -3.44 8.22
N LEU A 50 10.27 -2.97 6.98
CA LEU A 50 11.52 -2.97 6.22
C LEU A 50 12.58 -2.05 6.86
N GLY A 51 12.17 -0.86 7.33
CA GLY A 51 13.05 0.09 8.00
C GLY A 51 13.63 -0.48 9.30
N LEU A 52 12.78 -1.07 10.14
CA LEU A 52 13.19 -1.76 11.36
C LEU A 52 14.13 -2.94 11.05
N ALA A 53 13.79 -3.77 10.06
CA ALA A 53 14.61 -4.92 9.68
C ALA A 53 15.99 -4.51 9.16
N SER A 54 16.05 -3.45 8.35
CA SER A 54 17.30 -2.90 7.80
C SER A 54 18.20 -2.32 8.89
N PHE A 55 17.63 -1.66 9.91
CA PHE A 55 18.40 -1.21 11.06
C PHE A 55 18.98 -2.40 11.83
N LEU A 56 18.14 -3.38 12.17
CA LEU A 56 18.54 -4.58 12.93
C LEU A 56 19.59 -5.44 12.21
N GLN A 57 19.57 -5.39 10.88
CA GLN A 57 20.54 -6.05 10.02
C GLN A 57 21.94 -5.42 10.14
N ILE A 58 22.03 -4.10 10.29
CA ILE A 58 23.30 -3.37 10.39
C ILE A 58 23.79 -3.28 11.84
N ALA A 59 22.87 -3.23 12.81
CA ALA A 59 23.21 -3.10 14.22
C ALA A 59 23.86 -4.39 14.77
N PRO A 60 25.11 -4.34 15.27
CA PRO A 60 25.78 -5.52 15.83
C PRO A 60 25.08 -5.98 17.12
N LYS A 61 24.68 -5.02 17.95
CA LYS A 61 23.91 -5.20 19.17
C LYS A 61 22.82 -4.12 19.19
N ILE A 62 21.65 -4.46 19.69
CA ILE A 62 20.53 -3.53 19.84
C ILE A 62 20.05 -3.59 21.29
N TYR A 63 19.92 -2.41 21.90
CA TYR A 63 19.35 -2.32 23.23
C TYR A 63 17.84 -2.08 23.16
N PRO A 64 17.09 -2.41 24.23
CA PRO A 64 15.65 -2.20 24.24
C PRO A 64 15.27 -0.72 24.02
N ASP A 65 16.06 0.24 24.51
CA ASP A 65 15.80 1.66 24.27
C ASP A 65 16.02 2.07 22.82
N ASP A 66 17.03 1.51 22.14
CA ASP A 66 17.26 1.76 20.71
C ASP A 66 16.08 1.25 19.90
N PHE A 67 15.62 0.03 20.18
CA PHE A 67 14.45 -0.55 19.51
C PHE A 67 13.21 0.31 19.73
N ARG A 68 13.02 0.87 20.93
CA ARG A 68 11.92 1.78 21.23
C ARG A 68 11.97 3.04 20.38
N LEU A 69 13.12 3.72 20.34
CA LEU A 69 13.29 4.95 19.56
C LEU A 69 13.02 4.73 18.06
N LEU A 70 13.36 3.55 17.55
CA LEU A 70 13.17 3.22 16.14
C LEU A 70 11.76 2.76 15.80
N SER A 71 11.08 2.06 16.72
CA SER A 71 9.74 1.53 16.49
C SER A 71 8.64 2.56 16.77
N GLN A 72 8.89 3.56 17.63
CA GLN A 72 7.89 4.56 18.01
C GLN A 72 7.20 5.24 16.82
N PRO A 73 7.92 5.77 15.80
CA PRO A 73 7.27 6.44 14.67
C PRO A 73 6.34 5.52 13.86
N HIS A 74 6.55 4.20 13.94
CA HIS A 74 5.69 3.22 13.30
C HIS A 74 4.47 2.88 14.16
N ILE A 75 4.64 2.79 15.48
CA ILE A 75 3.56 2.51 16.44
C ILE A 75 2.59 3.68 16.57
N ASP A 76 3.05 4.91 16.32
CA ASP A 76 2.18 6.09 16.28
C ASP A 76 1.12 6.00 15.15
N ALA A 77 1.30 5.11 14.17
CA ALA A 77 0.25 4.78 13.21
C ALA A 77 -0.87 4.01 13.91
N PRO A 78 -2.14 4.47 13.83
CA PRO A 78 -3.22 3.99 14.71
C PRO A 78 -3.57 2.50 14.54
N PHE A 79 -3.19 1.90 13.42
CA PHE A 79 -3.43 0.48 13.10
C PHE A 79 -2.26 -0.44 13.47
N ILE A 80 -1.09 0.07 13.86
CA ILE A 80 0.03 -0.76 14.32
C ILE A 80 -0.06 -0.86 15.84
N THR A 81 -0.43 -2.03 16.35
CA THR A 81 -0.63 -2.22 17.79
C THR A 81 0.66 -2.57 18.52
N THR A 82 1.55 -3.32 17.84
CA THR A 82 2.79 -3.81 18.43
C THR A 82 3.88 -3.85 17.37
N ALA A 83 5.09 -3.46 17.72
CA ALA A 83 6.31 -3.85 17.01
C ALA A 83 7.13 -4.78 17.89
N ALA A 84 7.72 -5.84 17.34
CA ALA A 84 8.53 -6.79 18.08
C ALA A 84 9.73 -7.29 17.27
N TYR A 85 10.78 -7.67 17.98
CA TYR A 85 11.95 -8.34 17.42
C TYR A 85 12.07 -9.75 18.02
N LEU A 86 12.32 -10.71 17.14
CA LEU A 86 12.42 -12.13 17.47
C LEU A 86 13.75 -12.68 16.97
N PRO A 87 14.80 -12.74 17.80
CA PRO A 87 16.06 -13.37 17.40
C PRO A 87 15.87 -14.85 17.11
N VAL A 88 16.72 -15.40 16.26
CA VAL A 88 16.89 -16.84 16.14
C VAL A 88 17.72 -17.31 17.32
N VAL A 89 17.27 -18.36 17.99
CA VAL A 89 18.02 -19.00 19.08
C VAL A 89 18.08 -20.50 18.79
N PRO A 90 19.26 -21.06 18.44
CA PRO A 90 19.45 -22.50 18.32
C PRO A 90 19.08 -23.25 19.60
N ALA A 91 18.60 -24.48 19.46
CA ALA A 91 18.13 -25.29 20.59
C ALA A 91 19.21 -25.52 21.67
N ASP A 92 20.46 -25.71 21.22
CA ASP A 92 21.65 -25.91 22.05
C ASP A 92 22.17 -24.63 22.71
N GLU A 93 21.83 -23.46 22.16
CA GLU A 93 22.20 -22.14 22.71
C GLU A 93 21.11 -21.52 23.59
N ARG A 94 19.97 -22.20 23.79
CA ARG A 94 18.81 -21.67 24.53
C ARG A 94 19.17 -21.19 25.94
N GLU A 95 19.87 -22.02 26.71
CA GLU A 95 20.16 -21.73 28.13
C GLU A 95 21.15 -20.58 28.28
N SER A 96 22.22 -20.56 27.48
CA SER A 96 23.19 -19.46 27.48
C SER A 96 22.57 -18.16 27.00
N PHE A 97 21.66 -18.22 26.02
CA PHE A 97 20.89 -17.06 25.58
C PHE A 97 20.01 -16.51 26.71
N GLU A 98 19.26 -17.36 27.42
CA GLU A 98 18.41 -16.95 28.54
C GLU A 98 19.20 -16.27 29.67
N GLN A 99 20.35 -16.85 30.05
CA GLN A 99 21.27 -16.27 31.04
C GLN A 99 21.81 -14.91 30.58
N LEU A 100 22.23 -14.80 29.32
CA LEU A 100 22.74 -13.55 28.76
C LEU A 100 21.67 -12.44 28.76
N GLN A 101 20.39 -12.78 28.53
CA GLN A 101 19.31 -11.80 28.61
C GLN A 101 19.06 -11.29 30.03
N GLU A 102 19.20 -12.15 31.04
CA GLU A 102 19.14 -11.74 32.45
C GLU A 102 20.29 -10.79 32.79
N GLU A 103 21.52 -11.17 32.44
CA GLU A 103 22.73 -10.43 32.79
C GLU A 103 22.88 -9.10 32.05
N TRP A 104 22.66 -9.10 30.73
CA TRP A 104 23.01 -7.96 29.86
C TRP A 104 21.87 -6.97 29.66
N HIS A 105 20.63 -7.45 29.69
CA HIS A 105 19.44 -6.63 29.43
C HIS A 105 18.62 -6.38 30.69
N GLY A 106 18.96 -7.02 31.82
CA GLY A 106 18.26 -6.86 33.09
C GLY A 106 16.86 -7.49 33.08
N TYR A 107 16.58 -8.42 32.16
CA TYR A 107 15.31 -9.13 32.12
C TYR A 107 15.30 -10.26 33.14
N ILE A 108 15.16 -9.90 34.43
CA ILE A 108 15.17 -10.86 35.55
C ILE A 108 14.13 -11.97 35.30
N GLY A 109 14.58 -13.23 35.28
CA GLY A 109 13.73 -14.39 35.06
C GLY A 109 13.32 -14.60 33.60
N PHE A 110 14.07 -14.05 32.63
CA PHE A 110 13.80 -14.27 31.21
C PHE A 110 13.91 -15.75 30.87
N ARG A 111 12.83 -16.31 30.34
CA ARG A 111 12.78 -17.69 29.84
C ARG A 111 12.08 -17.70 28.49
N ILE A 112 12.63 -18.48 27.57
CA ILE A 112 11.96 -18.83 26.33
C ILE A 112 10.80 -19.74 26.73
N ARG A 113 9.58 -19.37 26.35
CA ARG A 113 8.35 -20.05 26.74
C ARG A 113 7.64 -20.53 25.49
N ASP A 114 7.46 -21.83 25.43
CA ASP A 114 6.77 -22.54 24.36
C ASP A 114 5.27 -22.43 24.61
N TYR A 115 4.45 -22.14 23.59
CA TYR A 115 3.00 -21.99 23.75
C TYR A 115 2.20 -22.78 22.72
N GLN A 116 1.14 -23.44 23.18
CA GLN A 116 0.11 -24.02 22.32
C GLN A 116 -1.26 -23.55 22.79
N ARG A 117 -2.04 -22.94 21.89
CA ARG A 117 -3.40 -22.44 22.20
C ARG A 117 -3.46 -21.57 23.47
N GLY A 118 -2.43 -20.74 23.68
CA GLY A 118 -2.33 -19.83 24.82
C GLY A 118 -1.88 -20.46 26.13
N GLN A 119 -1.61 -21.77 26.18
CA GLN A 119 -1.07 -22.44 27.36
C GLN A 119 0.44 -22.71 27.19
N PRO A 120 1.23 -22.55 28.27
CA PRO A 120 2.64 -22.91 28.24
C PRO A 120 2.79 -24.42 28.04
N LEU A 121 3.63 -24.82 27.09
CA LEU A 121 3.96 -26.21 26.81
C LEU A 121 5.19 -26.65 27.58
N THR A 122 5.23 -27.94 27.90
CA THR A 122 6.48 -28.63 28.25
C THR A 122 7.38 -28.63 27.02
N ARG A 123 8.63 -28.17 27.21
CA ARG A 123 9.69 -27.97 26.21
C ARG A 123 9.51 -28.80 24.93
N GLY A 124 9.23 -28.14 23.82
CA GLY A 124 9.18 -28.72 22.49
C GLY A 124 10.58 -29.03 21.94
N LYS A 125 10.69 -30.08 21.11
CA LYS A 125 11.90 -30.34 20.30
C LYS A 125 11.81 -29.49 19.03
N GLN A 126 12.45 -28.32 19.05
CA GLN A 126 12.60 -27.47 17.87
C GLN A 126 14.08 -27.15 17.71
N ASP A 127 14.59 -27.16 16.48
CA ASP A 127 16.00 -26.86 16.21
C ASP A 127 16.32 -25.37 16.42
N HIS A 128 15.33 -24.51 16.15
CA HIS A 128 15.42 -23.05 16.29
C HIS A 128 14.19 -22.52 17.01
N HIS A 129 14.43 -21.57 17.91
CA HIS A 129 13.42 -20.80 18.62
C HIS A 129 13.39 -19.36 18.11
N PHE A 130 12.20 -18.74 18.16
CA PHE A 130 11.99 -17.33 17.84
C PHE A 130 11.25 -16.63 18.99
N PRO A 131 11.92 -16.44 20.15
CA PRO A 131 11.33 -15.76 21.28
C PRO A 131 11.12 -14.27 21.00
N ILE A 132 10.06 -13.68 21.54
CA ILE A 132 9.91 -12.22 21.55
C ILE A 132 10.93 -11.64 22.55
N LEU A 133 11.98 -10.99 22.05
CA LEU A 133 13.03 -10.40 22.89
C LEU A 133 12.77 -8.92 23.19
N MET A 134 12.28 -8.18 22.21
CA MET A 134 11.94 -6.77 22.36
C MET A 134 10.59 -6.52 21.74
N PHE A 135 9.80 -5.64 22.35
CA PHE A 135 8.55 -5.20 21.78
C PHE A 135 8.18 -3.81 22.28
N GLU A 136 7.32 -3.14 21.53
CA GLU A 136 6.71 -1.87 21.87
C GLU A 136 5.25 -1.86 21.40
N PRO A 137 4.32 -1.21 22.12
CA PRO A 137 4.56 -0.47 23.36
C PRO A 137 4.77 -1.40 24.57
N ARG A 138 5.69 -1.00 25.47
CA ARG A 138 5.86 -1.67 26.77
C ARG A 138 4.79 -1.24 27.77
N THR A 139 3.77 -2.07 27.89
CA THR A 139 2.72 -1.96 28.91
C THR A 139 2.85 -3.14 29.86
N VAL A 140 2.30 -3.02 31.07
CA VAL A 140 2.28 -4.13 32.05
C VAL A 140 1.63 -5.38 31.45
N VAL A 141 0.61 -5.21 30.61
CA VAL A 141 -0.09 -6.31 29.92
C VAL A 141 0.81 -6.97 28.88
N SER A 142 1.60 -6.20 28.14
CA SER A 142 2.46 -6.72 27.07
C SER A 142 3.76 -7.34 27.59
N LEU A 143 4.19 -7.08 28.84
CA LEU A 143 5.35 -7.74 29.48
C LEU A 143 5.22 -9.28 29.49
N GLY A 144 3.99 -9.82 29.56
CA GLY A 144 3.75 -11.25 29.46
C GLY A 144 4.18 -11.88 28.12
N MET A 145 4.39 -11.08 27.08
CA MET A 145 4.85 -11.56 25.77
C MET A 145 6.36 -11.82 25.73
N LEU A 146 7.14 -11.26 26.66
CA LEU A 146 8.59 -11.41 26.66
C LEU A 146 8.99 -12.90 26.78
N GLY A 147 9.87 -13.36 25.89
CA GLY A 147 10.30 -14.75 25.82
C GLY A 147 9.30 -15.71 25.19
N ARG A 148 8.09 -15.26 24.80
CA ARG A 148 7.13 -16.12 24.09
C ARG A 148 7.69 -16.55 22.74
N ASP A 149 7.81 -17.86 22.53
CA ASP A 149 8.36 -18.45 21.32
C ASP A 149 7.30 -18.62 20.22
N LEU A 150 7.52 -17.98 19.07
CA LEU A 150 6.58 -18.04 17.94
C LEU A 150 6.76 -19.26 17.03
N SER A 151 7.88 -20.01 17.08
CA SER A 151 7.99 -21.27 16.31
C SER A 151 7.06 -22.37 16.83
N THR A 152 6.62 -22.29 18.08
CA THR A 152 5.67 -23.26 18.66
C THR A 152 4.24 -23.06 18.15
N CYS A 153 3.99 -21.95 17.46
CA CYS A 153 2.71 -21.67 16.86
C CYS A 153 2.61 -22.20 15.43
N LYS A 154 1.79 -23.23 15.24
CA LYS A 154 1.54 -23.86 13.93
C LYS A 154 1.10 -22.87 12.85
N ASP A 155 0.28 -21.87 13.21
CA ASP A 155 -0.24 -20.88 12.25
C ASP A 155 0.85 -19.91 11.76
N ILE A 156 1.88 -19.70 12.59
CA ILE A 156 3.03 -18.84 12.26
C ILE A 156 4.15 -19.64 11.59
N GLU A 157 4.36 -20.91 11.96
CA GLU A 157 5.50 -21.72 11.54
C GLU A 157 5.69 -21.72 10.01
N THR A 158 4.61 -21.98 9.27
CA THR A 158 4.64 -21.96 7.80
C THR A 158 4.92 -20.57 7.22
N VAL A 159 4.49 -19.52 7.91
CA VAL A 159 4.72 -18.13 7.52
C VAL A 159 6.15 -17.69 7.80
N LEU A 160 6.76 -18.12 8.91
CA LEU A 160 8.18 -17.93 9.20
C LEU A 160 9.03 -18.62 8.13
N GLN A 161 8.72 -19.88 7.81
CA GLN A 161 9.48 -20.61 6.80
C GLN A 161 9.37 -19.95 5.43
N ARG A 162 8.18 -19.53 5.02
CA ARG A 162 7.97 -18.78 3.77
C ARG A 162 8.74 -17.46 3.77
N ALA A 163 8.74 -16.75 4.90
CA ALA A 163 9.49 -15.51 5.04
C ALA A 163 11.00 -15.75 4.84
N ILE A 164 11.55 -16.80 5.46
CA ILE A 164 12.95 -17.20 5.30
C ILE A 164 13.26 -17.55 3.85
N ASP A 165 12.44 -18.38 3.23
CA ASP A 165 12.68 -18.88 1.88
C ASP A 165 12.62 -17.75 0.85
N THR A 166 11.71 -16.80 1.02
CA THR A 166 11.51 -15.69 0.07
C THR A 166 12.33 -14.43 0.39
N ALA A 167 12.85 -14.30 1.62
CA ALA A 167 13.40 -13.04 2.17
C ALA A 167 12.44 -11.83 2.09
N ALA A 168 11.15 -12.07 1.82
CA ALA A 168 10.13 -11.04 1.66
C ALA A 168 9.37 -10.77 2.97
N THR A 169 8.64 -9.67 3.02
CA THR A 169 7.67 -9.46 4.09
C THR A 169 6.49 -10.39 3.86
N THR A 170 6.16 -11.23 4.83
CA THR A 170 5.01 -12.12 4.78
C THR A 170 3.94 -11.69 5.78
N ILE A 171 2.69 -11.98 5.45
CA ILE A 171 1.57 -11.71 6.34
C ILE A 171 1.05 -13.03 6.90
N ALA A 172 0.78 -13.03 8.20
CA ALA A 172 0.03 -14.08 8.88
C ALA A 172 -1.28 -13.50 9.42
N PHE A 173 -2.29 -14.34 9.49
CA PHE A 173 -3.52 -14.04 10.21
C PHE A 173 -3.96 -15.30 10.95
N GLY A 174 -4.32 -15.13 12.22
CA GLY A 174 -4.87 -16.18 13.03
C GLY A 174 -6.32 -15.89 13.40
N ASP A 175 -7.09 -16.95 13.62
CA ASP A 175 -8.43 -16.86 14.20
C ASP A 175 -8.36 -16.60 15.72
N LYS A 176 -9.50 -16.68 16.42
CA LYS A 176 -9.55 -16.46 17.87
C LYS A 176 -8.81 -17.53 18.69
N GLU A 177 -8.67 -18.73 18.15
CA GLU A 177 -8.01 -19.88 18.81
C GLU A 177 -6.52 -19.96 18.46
N SER A 178 -6.12 -19.26 17.40
CA SER A 178 -4.75 -19.12 16.97
C SER A 178 -3.89 -18.42 18.01
N CYS A 179 -2.60 -18.72 17.96
CA CYS A 179 -1.61 -17.99 18.76
C CYS A 179 -1.55 -16.50 18.37
N ILE A 180 -1.98 -16.17 17.15
CA ILE A 180 -2.02 -14.82 16.59
C ILE A 180 -3.46 -14.35 16.62
N LYS A 181 -3.72 -13.25 17.32
CA LYS A 181 -5.09 -12.69 17.41
C LYS A 181 -5.40 -11.68 16.31
N ASN A 182 -4.36 -11.16 15.67
CA ASN A 182 -4.41 -10.01 14.78
C ASN A 182 -3.71 -10.33 13.45
N LEU A 183 -3.85 -9.43 12.49
CA LEU A 183 -3.04 -9.46 11.29
C LEU A 183 -1.58 -9.17 11.66
N VAL A 184 -0.64 -9.95 11.16
CA VAL A 184 0.78 -9.81 11.51
C VAL A 184 1.63 -9.71 10.26
N ALA A 185 2.53 -8.73 10.22
CA ALA A 185 3.56 -8.62 9.21
C ALA A 185 4.91 -9.07 9.76
N LEU A 186 5.57 -9.99 9.06
CA LEU A 186 6.86 -10.56 9.43
C LEU A 186 7.90 -10.26 8.35
N LYS A 187 9.06 -9.76 8.73
CA LYS A 187 10.22 -9.60 7.84
C LYS A 187 11.44 -10.28 8.46
N PRO A 188 12.11 -11.19 7.73
CA PRO A 188 13.35 -11.80 8.21
C PRO A 188 14.48 -10.76 8.22
N VAL A 189 15.35 -10.89 9.21
CA VAL A 189 16.59 -10.14 9.38
C VAL A 189 17.72 -11.13 9.18
N TYR A 190 18.66 -10.84 8.28
CA TYR A 190 19.80 -11.71 7.98
C TYR A 190 21.12 -11.08 8.44
N HIS A 191 22.16 -11.90 8.58
CA HIS A 191 23.52 -11.41 8.70
C HIS A 191 24.00 -10.73 7.40
N GLY A 192 24.85 -9.71 7.52
CA GLY A 192 25.34 -8.91 6.38
C GLY A 192 24.38 -7.78 5.99
N ARG A 193 24.61 -7.09 4.86
CA ARG A 193 23.78 -5.93 4.43
C ARG A 193 22.63 -6.28 3.50
N GLN A 194 22.67 -7.46 2.89
CA GLN A 194 21.70 -7.91 1.91
C GLN A 194 21.28 -9.35 2.23
N PRO A 195 20.02 -9.74 1.99
CA PRO A 195 19.61 -11.13 2.14
C PRO A 195 20.38 -12.01 1.14
N PRO A 196 20.82 -13.22 1.54
CA PRO A 196 21.46 -14.15 0.61
C PRO A 196 20.54 -14.49 -0.58
N ASN A 197 21.12 -14.91 -1.71
CA ASN A 197 20.32 -15.24 -2.90
C ASN A 197 19.77 -16.67 -2.84
N GLN A 198 20.48 -17.59 -2.19
CA GLN A 198 20.08 -18.99 -2.09
C GLN A 198 19.24 -19.25 -0.84
N VAL A 199 18.24 -20.11 -0.95
CA VAL A 199 17.35 -20.47 0.16
C VAL A 199 18.12 -21.15 1.31
N SER A 200 19.08 -22.02 0.99
CA SER A 200 19.95 -22.67 1.99
C SER A 200 20.76 -21.64 2.80
N GLU A 201 21.40 -20.69 2.12
CA GLU A 201 22.15 -19.59 2.75
C GLU A 201 21.24 -18.69 3.59
N ARG A 202 19.99 -18.45 3.16
CA ARG A 202 19.00 -17.70 3.95
C ARG A 202 18.67 -18.42 5.26
N LYS A 203 18.47 -19.74 5.22
CA LYS A 203 18.17 -20.54 6.43
C LYS A 203 19.34 -20.54 7.42
N GLN A 204 20.58 -20.57 6.93
CA GLN A 204 21.77 -20.53 7.77
C GLN A 204 22.11 -19.11 8.27
N GLY A 205 21.81 -18.09 7.47
CA GLY A 205 22.17 -16.70 7.72
C GLY A 205 21.08 -15.85 8.37
N ILE A 206 19.96 -16.44 8.81
CA ILE A 206 18.91 -15.69 9.49
C ILE A 206 19.35 -15.33 10.92
N LYS A 207 19.19 -14.05 11.26
CA LYS A 207 19.45 -13.49 12.59
C LYS A 207 18.17 -13.41 13.43
N GLY A 208 17.01 -13.26 12.79
CA GLY A 208 15.72 -13.12 13.47
C GLY A 208 14.63 -12.56 12.58
N PHE A 209 13.59 -12.02 13.21
CA PHE A 209 12.46 -11.39 12.55
C PHE A 209 12.10 -10.06 13.17
N VAL A 210 11.63 -9.13 12.35
CA VAL A 210 10.78 -8.03 12.79
C VAL A 210 9.33 -8.44 12.59
N LYS A 211 8.52 -8.20 13.61
CA LYS A 211 7.09 -8.47 13.64
C LYS A 211 6.33 -7.18 13.91
N LEU A 212 5.33 -6.88 13.10
CA LEU A 212 4.34 -5.84 13.41
C LEU A 212 2.97 -6.49 13.55
N ASP A 213 2.32 -6.27 14.70
CA ASP A 213 0.91 -6.61 14.91
C ASP A 213 0.05 -5.45 14.43
N LEU A 214 -0.96 -5.77 13.62
CA LEU A 214 -1.84 -4.80 12.97
C LEU A 214 -3.28 -5.03 13.44
N ASP A 215 -3.92 -3.97 13.93
CA ASP A 215 -5.37 -3.95 14.13
C ASP A 215 -6.03 -3.76 12.77
N SER A 216 -6.45 -4.87 12.19
CA SER A 216 -7.11 -4.93 10.89
C SER A 216 -8.45 -4.17 10.88
N ARG A 217 -9.14 -4.02 12.03
CA ARG A 217 -10.33 -3.17 12.10
C ARG A 217 -9.97 -1.70 11.99
N ARG A 218 -8.96 -1.25 12.73
CA ARG A 218 -8.47 0.15 12.64
C ARG A 218 -7.90 0.46 11.26
N LEU A 219 -7.21 -0.52 10.64
CA LEU A 219 -6.73 -0.39 9.26
C LEU A 219 -7.87 -0.12 8.29
N LEU A 220 -8.99 -0.83 8.42
CA LEU A 220 -10.18 -0.62 7.59
C LEU A 220 -10.99 0.62 7.98
N GLN A 221 -10.96 1.03 9.26
CA GLN A 221 -11.61 2.26 9.71
C GLN A 221 -11.01 3.50 9.08
N LEU A 222 -9.72 3.51 8.70
CA LEU A 222 -9.16 4.63 7.94
C LEU A 222 -9.82 4.79 6.56
N GLU A 223 -10.42 3.72 6.04
CA GLU A 223 -11.17 3.71 4.77
C GLU A 223 -12.67 3.92 4.93
N SER A 224 -13.15 4.04 6.17
CA SER A 224 -14.57 4.06 6.47
C SER A 224 -15.25 5.32 5.93
N GLY A 225 -15.82 5.23 4.74
CA GLY A 225 -16.87 6.13 4.25
C GLY A 225 -18.25 5.59 4.59
N LYS A 226 -19.25 6.48 4.69
CA LYS A 226 -20.66 6.08 4.83
C LYS A 226 -21.08 5.21 3.64
N HIS A 227 -21.88 4.16 3.89
CA HIS A 227 -22.38 3.18 2.92
C HIS A 227 -21.30 2.36 2.20
N LEU A 228 -20.22 2.03 2.90
CA LEU A 228 -19.16 1.17 2.38
C LEU A 228 -19.02 -0.08 3.24
N GLN A 229 -18.99 -1.21 2.57
CA GLN A 229 -18.59 -2.48 3.14
C GLN A 229 -17.19 -2.79 2.59
N VAL A 230 -16.20 -2.85 3.47
CA VAL A 230 -14.83 -3.15 3.09
C VAL A 230 -14.45 -4.49 3.69
N LYS A 231 -14.05 -5.43 2.83
CA LYS A 231 -13.56 -6.74 3.24
C LYS A 231 -12.09 -6.86 2.89
N LEU A 232 -11.29 -7.24 3.87
CA LEU A 232 -9.91 -7.63 3.65
C LEU A 232 -9.87 -9.15 3.52
N GLU A 233 -9.55 -9.64 2.32
CA GLU A 233 -9.42 -11.05 1.99
C GLU A 233 -7.94 -11.39 1.83
N ALA A 234 -7.53 -12.59 2.22
CA ALA A 234 -6.22 -13.13 1.86
C ALA A 234 -6.41 -14.36 0.99
N GLU A 235 -5.48 -14.58 0.06
CA GLU A 235 -5.53 -15.75 -0.81
C GLU A 235 -5.40 -17.08 -0.05
N PHE A 236 -4.77 -17.06 1.12
CA PHE A 236 -4.59 -18.23 1.98
C PHE A 236 -5.72 -18.47 2.99
N ALA A 237 -6.72 -17.57 3.06
CA ALA A 237 -7.80 -17.67 4.03
C ALA A 237 -9.13 -17.96 3.31
N GLU A 238 -9.88 -18.96 3.79
CA GLU A 238 -11.20 -19.31 3.23
C GLU A 238 -12.26 -18.25 3.55
N SER A 239 -12.05 -17.48 4.62
CA SER A 239 -12.94 -16.41 5.09
C SER A 239 -12.23 -15.06 5.07
N PRO A 240 -12.96 -13.94 4.90
CA PRO A 240 -12.36 -12.61 4.97
C PRO A 240 -11.72 -12.41 6.35
N LEU A 241 -10.49 -11.88 6.35
CA LEU A 241 -9.71 -11.64 7.57
C LEU A 241 -10.46 -10.66 8.49
N VAL A 242 -10.97 -9.58 7.89
CA VAL A 242 -11.86 -8.62 8.55
C VAL A 242 -12.87 -8.12 7.56
N GLU A 243 -14.09 -7.99 8.04
CA GLU A 243 -15.19 -7.32 7.39
C GLU A 243 -15.56 -6.09 8.22
N TRP A 244 -15.54 -4.93 7.57
CA TRP A 244 -16.07 -3.71 8.11
C TRP A 244 -17.31 -3.32 7.33
N ASN A 245 -18.41 -3.09 8.05
CA ASN A 245 -19.66 -2.60 7.48
C ASN A 245 -20.00 -1.26 8.14
N SER A 246 -20.15 -0.21 7.33
CA SER A 246 -20.46 1.14 7.85
C SER A 246 -21.83 1.20 8.51
N ASP A 247 -22.75 0.35 8.06
CA ASP A 247 -24.15 0.46 8.38
C ASP A 247 -24.61 -0.83 9.03
N ASP A 248 -24.74 -0.81 10.37
CA ASP A 248 -25.50 -1.80 11.15
C ASP A 248 -27.01 -1.64 10.95
N THR A 249 -27.45 -0.84 9.97
CA THR A 249 -28.87 -0.75 9.62
C THR A 249 -29.28 -2.08 8.99
N SER A 250 -29.82 -2.94 9.84
CA SER A 250 -30.54 -4.19 9.55
C SER A 250 -31.82 -3.91 8.76
N SER A 251 -31.68 -3.24 7.63
CA SER A 251 -32.76 -2.71 6.81
C SER A 251 -33.00 -3.67 5.65
N GLN A 252 -33.66 -4.77 5.97
CA GLN A 252 -34.33 -5.64 5.02
C GLN A 252 -35.47 -4.88 4.33
N SER A 253 -35.20 -4.08 3.30
CA SER A 253 -36.16 -3.80 2.21
C SER A 253 -35.74 -2.59 1.37
N ALA A 254 -34.98 -2.83 0.31
CA ALA A 254 -35.14 -2.20 -0.99
C ALA A 254 -34.06 -2.72 -1.93
N ILE A 255 -34.35 -2.83 -3.21
CA ILE A 255 -33.48 -3.39 -4.24
C ILE A 255 -32.17 -2.57 -4.27
N PHE A 256 -31.03 -3.11 -3.81
CA PHE A 256 -29.73 -2.42 -3.86
C PHE A 256 -28.99 -2.77 -5.15
N LYS A 257 -28.29 -1.80 -5.74
CA LYS A 257 -27.22 -2.12 -6.70
C LYS A 257 -25.90 -2.21 -5.94
N VAL A 258 -25.36 -3.42 -5.88
CA VAL A 258 -24.07 -3.71 -5.25
C VAL A 258 -22.96 -3.50 -6.28
N PHE A 259 -22.03 -2.61 -5.99
CA PHE A 259 -20.80 -2.47 -6.76
C PHE A 259 -19.66 -3.07 -5.96
N SER A 260 -19.02 -4.12 -6.48
CA SER A 260 -17.81 -4.69 -5.91
C SER A 260 -16.61 -4.36 -6.78
N ASP A 261 -15.55 -3.83 -6.16
CA ASP A 261 -14.22 -3.70 -6.76
C ASP A 261 -13.25 -4.55 -5.92
N VAL A 262 -12.52 -5.45 -6.58
CA VAL A 262 -11.51 -6.29 -5.93
C VAL A 262 -10.15 -5.78 -6.37
N ARG A 263 -9.38 -5.28 -5.40
CA ARG A 263 -8.03 -4.76 -5.64
C ARG A 263 -7.02 -5.71 -5.03
N LEU A 264 -6.14 -6.22 -5.87
CA LEU A 264 -4.88 -6.82 -5.41
C LEU A 264 -4.03 -5.69 -4.84
N LEU A 265 -3.52 -5.87 -3.62
CA LEU A 265 -2.54 -4.96 -3.04
C LEU A 265 -1.17 -5.30 -3.63
N SER A 266 -1.02 -5.09 -4.94
CA SER A 266 0.16 -5.52 -5.66
C SER A 266 1.40 -4.76 -5.24
N GLY A 267 2.50 -5.49 -5.04
CA GLY A 267 3.77 -4.94 -4.57
C GLY A 267 3.86 -4.73 -3.05
N VAL A 268 2.78 -4.97 -2.31
CA VAL A 268 2.77 -4.96 -0.85
C VAL A 268 2.48 -6.39 -0.36
N PHE A 269 3.37 -6.94 0.47
CA PHE A 269 3.22 -8.29 1.04
C PHE A 269 3.14 -9.44 0.01
N ASN A 270 3.86 -9.31 -1.10
CA ASN A 270 3.96 -10.35 -2.13
C ASN A 270 2.58 -10.81 -2.66
N ASP A 271 1.67 -9.84 -2.83
CA ASP A 271 0.33 -9.97 -3.44
C ASP A 271 -0.65 -10.89 -2.68
N GLN A 272 -0.37 -11.19 -1.41
CA GLN A 272 -1.19 -12.11 -0.59
C GLN A 272 -2.53 -11.51 -0.15
N LEU A 273 -2.70 -10.19 -0.19
CA LEU A 273 -3.88 -9.49 0.30
C LEU A 273 -4.72 -8.91 -0.84
N ARG A 274 -6.03 -9.09 -0.73
CA ARG A 274 -7.06 -8.56 -1.63
C ARG A 274 -7.99 -7.68 -0.83
N LEU A 275 -8.14 -6.43 -1.26
CA LEU A 275 -9.12 -5.51 -0.70
C LEU A 275 -10.37 -5.55 -1.57
N ARG A 276 -11.45 -6.11 -1.03
CA ARG A 276 -12.76 -6.10 -1.69
C ARG A 276 -13.59 -4.97 -1.10
N ILE A 277 -13.83 -3.95 -1.92
CA ILE A 277 -14.65 -2.79 -1.56
C ILE A 277 -16.01 -2.99 -2.20
N THR A 278 -17.02 -3.07 -1.36
CA THR A 278 -18.41 -3.23 -1.77
C THR A 278 -19.18 -1.97 -1.38
N LYS A 279 -19.70 -1.27 -2.38
CA LYS A 279 -20.57 -0.11 -2.16
C LYS A 279 -22.01 -0.49 -2.47
N THR A 280 -22.85 -0.41 -1.45
CA THR A 280 -24.30 -0.51 -1.60
C THR A 280 -24.81 0.88 -1.94
N ILE A 281 -25.47 1.01 -3.11
CA ILE A 281 -26.18 2.24 -3.45
C ILE A 281 -27.66 1.98 -3.19
N GLU A 282 -28.17 2.64 -2.15
CA GLU A 282 -29.60 2.77 -1.94
C GLU A 282 -30.19 3.65 -3.03
N TRP A 283 -31.25 3.14 -3.68
CA TRP A 283 -31.96 3.93 -4.66
C TRP A 283 -32.72 5.10 -4.04
N SER A 284 -33.19 4.97 -2.79
CA SER A 284 -33.77 6.07 -2.00
C SER A 284 -32.85 7.30 -1.94
N GLY A 285 -31.53 7.07 -1.93
CA GLY A 285 -30.50 8.10 -1.95
C GLY A 285 -30.11 8.62 -3.34
N MET A 286 -30.48 7.94 -4.44
CA MET A 286 -30.50 8.60 -5.73
C MET A 286 -31.54 9.70 -5.63
N GLN A 287 -31.14 10.95 -5.88
CA GLN A 287 -32.07 12.06 -5.96
C GLN A 287 -33.05 11.79 -7.10
N TYR A 288 -34.11 11.03 -6.81
CA TYR A 288 -35.22 10.79 -7.72
C TYR A 288 -35.76 12.13 -8.17
N MET A 289 -35.68 13.15 -7.31
CA MET A 289 -35.94 14.55 -7.64
C MET A 289 -35.22 14.99 -8.92
N LEU A 290 -33.94 14.65 -9.15
CA LEU A 290 -33.24 15.01 -10.39
C LEU A 290 -33.73 14.22 -11.60
N LEU A 291 -34.04 12.92 -11.44
CA LEU A 291 -34.60 12.11 -12.53
C LEU A 291 -36.00 12.61 -12.90
N PHE A 292 -36.86 12.82 -11.91
CA PHE A 292 -38.18 13.42 -12.07
C PHE A 292 -38.10 14.82 -12.66
N LEU A 293 -37.19 15.68 -12.19
CA LEU A 293 -36.99 17.02 -12.74
C LEU A 293 -36.55 16.94 -14.21
N SER A 294 -35.63 16.04 -14.55
CA SER A 294 -35.20 15.85 -15.94
C SER A 294 -36.33 15.33 -16.85
N ALA A 295 -37.16 14.43 -16.33
CA ALA A 295 -38.33 13.93 -17.03
C ALA A 295 -39.40 15.02 -17.20
N ALA A 296 -39.65 15.82 -16.16
CA ALA A 296 -40.59 16.93 -16.19
C ALA A 296 -40.14 18.01 -17.18
N ILE A 297 -38.86 18.38 -17.19
CA ILE A 297 -38.31 19.34 -18.16
C ILE A 297 -38.45 18.78 -19.59
N GLY A 298 -38.13 17.50 -19.82
CA GLY A 298 -38.28 16.86 -21.12
C GLY A 298 -39.73 16.83 -21.61
N LEU A 299 -40.68 16.54 -20.71
CA LEU A 299 -42.11 16.54 -21.00
C LEU A 299 -42.61 17.95 -21.35
N MET A 300 -42.23 18.96 -20.55
CA MET A 300 -42.54 20.36 -20.81
C MET A 300 -42.02 20.83 -22.17
N PHE A 301 -40.80 20.44 -22.54
CA PHE A 301 -40.21 20.78 -23.83
C PHE A 301 -40.93 20.08 -25.00
N THR A 302 -41.33 18.82 -24.82
CA THR A 302 -42.09 18.06 -25.83
C THR A 302 -43.47 18.67 -26.06
N LEU A 303 -44.17 19.04 -24.98
CA LEU A 303 -45.45 19.75 -25.07
C LEU A 303 -45.30 21.12 -25.72
N PHE A 304 -44.22 21.85 -25.43
CA PHE A 304 -43.91 23.12 -26.06
C PHE A 304 -43.73 22.96 -27.58
N ILE A 305 -42.91 22.02 -28.04
CA ILE A 305 -42.74 21.73 -29.47
C ILE A 305 -44.08 21.39 -30.12
N HIS A 306 -44.83 20.45 -29.54
CA HIS A 306 -46.11 20.02 -30.10
C HIS A 306 -47.10 21.19 -30.23
N ARG A 307 -47.18 22.07 -29.22
CA ARG A 307 -48.09 23.22 -29.25
C ARG A 307 -47.68 24.27 -30.29
N PHE A 308 -46.37 24.50 -30.47
CA PHE A 308 -45.85 25.51 -31.41
C PHE A 308 -45.67 25.00 -32.84
N SER A 309 -45.58 23.68 -33.07
CA SER A 309 -45.48 23.11 -34.42
C SER A 309 -46.84 22.92 -35.11
N LEU A 310 -47.94 22.83 -34.35
CA LEU A 310 -49.27 22.61 -34.91
C LEU A 310 -49.88 23.77 -35.76
N PRO A 311 -49.63 25.07 -35.52
CA PRO A 311 -50.26 26.12 -36.34
C PRO A 311 -49.66 26.29 -37.75
N ILE A 312 -48.51 25.69 -38.06
CA ILE A 312 -47.84 25.91 -39.37
C ILE A 312 -48.41 24.99 -40.46
N VAL A 313 -49.05 23.88 -40.10
CA VAL A 313 -49.52 22.89 -41.09
C VAL A 313 -50.90 23.25 -41.69
N ASN A 314 -51.65 24.17 -41.09
CA ASN A 314 -52.99 24.54 -41.59
C ASN A 314 -53.03 25.76 -42.54
N VAL A 315 -51.89 26.23 -43.07
CA VAL A 315 -51.84 27.46 -43.90
C VAL A 315 -51.62 27.20 -45.40
N CYS A 316 -51.59 25.95 -45.86
CA CYS A 316 -51.45 25.65 -47.29
C CYS A 316 -52.56 24.75 -47.86
N GLU A 317 -53.82 25.13 -47.64
CA GLU A 317 -54.91 24.77 -48.56
C GLU A 317 -55.39 26.04 -49.29
N SER A 318 -54.58 26.51 -50.24
CA SER A 318 -55.08 27.38 -51.32
C SER A 318 -55.13 26.58 -52.62
N PRO A 319 -56.32 26.14 -53.06
CA PRO A 319 -56.50 25.42 -54.31
C PRO A 319 -56.53 26.41 -55.47
N SER A 320 -55.37 26.94 -55.87
CA SER A 320 -55.31 27.85 -57.03
C SER A 320 -53.92 27.91 -57.65
N CYS A 321 -53.39 26.79 -58.12
CA CYS A 321 -52.28 26.75 -59.08
C CYS A 321 -52.44 25.57 -60.05
N ILE A 322 -53.57 25.55 -60.76
CA ILE A 322 -53.68 24.92 -62.08
C ILE A 322 -52.99 25.88 -63.06
N GLY A 323 -51.83 25.51 -63.60
CA GLY A 323 -51.16 26.40 -64.55
C GLY A 323 -49.84 25.92 -65.13
N LYS A 324 -49.96 25.24 -66.28
CA LYS A 324 -48.97 25.15 -67.38
C LYS A 324 -47.76 24.21 -67.20
N ARG A 325 -47.98 23.01 -67.76
CA ARG A 325 -47.03 22.28 -68.62
C ARG A 325 -46.04 23.22 -69.32
N SER A 326 -44.76 23.03 -69.03
CA SER A 326 -43.66 23.45 -69.89
C SER A 326 -42.65 22.31 -69.95
N SER A 327 -42.77 21.55 -71.04
CA SER A 327 -41.76 20.62 -71.54
C SER A 327 -40.37 21.27 -71.54
N ARG A 328 -39.42 20.67 -70.82
CA ARG A 328 -38.01 20.65 -71.23
C ARG A 328 -37.33 19.39 -70.72
N ARG A 329 -37.18 18.44 -71.65
CA ARG A 329 -36.19 17.37 -71.57
C ARG A 329 -34.81 18.01 -71.44
N SER A 330 -34.09 17.69 -70.37
CA SER A 330 -32.62 17.72 -70.38
C SER A 330 -32.12 16.37 -69.89
N ILE A 331 -31.63 15.60 -70.86
CA ILE A 331 -30.89 14.36 -70.69
C ILE A 331 -29.60 14.70 -69.94
N ILE A 332 -29.39 14.14 -68.75
CA ILE A 332 -28.09 14.14 -68.08
C ILE A 332 -27.68 12.68 -67.87
N ARG A 333 -26.57 12.34 -68.52
CA ARG A 333 -25.89 11.04 -68.51
C ARG A 333 -25.34 10.70 -67.11
N PRO A 334 -25.20 9.40 -66.76
CA PRO A 334 -24.56 8.99 -65.52
C PRO A 334 -23.05 9.21 -65.58
N GLY A 335 -22.58 10.24 -64.89
CA GLY A 335 -21.16 10.53 -64.65
C GLY A 335 -20.59 9.67 -63.53
N ARG A 336 -19.73 8.74 -63.92
CA ARG A 336 -18.79 7.93 -63.15
C ARG A 336 -18.11 8.73 -62.03
N TRP A 337 -18.40 8.44 -60.76
CA TRP A 337 -17.62 8.95 -59.63
C TRP A 337 -16.36 8.11 -59.45
N ARG A 338 -15.22 8.67 -59.87
CA ARG A 338 -13.89 8.20 -59.50
C ARG A 338 -13.51 8.79 -58.15
N GLU A 339 -12.98 7.88 -57.34
CA GLU A 339 -12.10 8.07 -56.21
C GLU A 339 -11.06 9.18 -56.46
N GLN A 340 -11.01 10.18 -55.57
CA GLN A 340 -9.86 11.07 -55.49
C GLN A 340 -9.61 11.46 -54.02
N THR A 341 -8.63 10.76 -53.45
CA THR A 341 -7.87 11.14 -52.27
C THR A 341 -7.25 12.53 -52.48
N ARG A 342 -7.44 13.45 -51.52
CA ARG A 342 -6.48 14.54 -51.31
C ARG A 342 -6.52 15.09 -49.89
N ASN A 343 -5.39 14.84 -49.22
CA ASN A 343 -4.87 15.58 -48.09
C ASN A 343 -5.05 17.09 -48.25
N SER A 344 -5.58 17.75 -47.22
CA SER A 344 -5.35 19.17 -46.99
C SER A 344 -4.96 19.39 -45.53
N LYS A 345 -3.64 19.54 -45.34
CA LYS A 345 -3.04 20.13 -44.15
C LYS A 345 -3.45 21.60 -44.11
N CYS A 346 -4.17 22.02 -43.07
CA CYS A 346 -4.26 23.44 -42.72
C CYS A 346 -3.04 23.81 -41.87
N CYS A 347 -2.10 24.53 -42.50
CA CYS A 347 -1.12 25.34 -41.79
C CYS A 347 -1.71 26.75 -41.66
N ILE A 348 -1.95 27.20 -40.43
CA ILE A 348 -2.07 28.63 -40.13
C ILE A 348 -0.77 28.98 -39.41
N GLY A 349 0.12 29.68 -40.11
CA GLY A 349 1.26 30.35 -39.52
C GLY A 349 0.96 31.84 -39.47
N MET A 350 1.23 32.48 -38.34
CA MET A 350 1.76 33.84 -38.31
C MET A 350 2.68 34.02 -37.10
N PRO A 351 3.65 34.95 -37.19
CA PRO A 351 4.92 34.88 -36.48
C PRO A 351 4.98 35.82 -35.29
N LEU A 352 5.94 35.60 -34.38
CA LEU A 352 6.92 36.61 -33.97
C LEU A 352 7.98 36.00 -33.03
N ASN A 353 9.20 36.40 -33.31
CA ASN A 353 10.46 36.01 -32.71
C ASN A 353 10.85 37.11 -31.72
N ILE A 354 11.29 36.80 -30.49
CA ILE A 354 12.28 37.57 -29.71
C ILE A 354 12.86 36.66 -28.62
N ARG A 355 14.19 36.61 -28.61
CA ARG A 355 15.07 35.96 -27.63
C ARG A 355 15.12 36.77 -26.32
N ARG A 356 15.20 36.07 -25.17
CA ARG A 356 16.29 36.10 -24.15
C ARG A 356 15.79 35.88 -22.71
N PRO A 357 16.67 35.43 -21.79
CA PRO A 357 16.29 34.83 -20.50
C PRO A 357 16.36 35.83 -19.35
N LEU A 358 15.52 35.63 -18.32
CA LEU A 358 15.59 36.23 -16.99
C LEU A 358 15.37 35.06 -16.02
N ASN A 359 16.34 34.60 -15.24
CA ASN A 359 17.04 35.26 -14.14
C ASN A 359 16.13 35.65 -12.96
N ILE A 360 16.63 35.28 -11.80
CA ILE A 360 16.01 35.18 -10.48
C ILE A 360 15.51 36.54 -9.98
N GLN A 361 14.34 36.59 -9.33
CA GLN A 361 14.10 37.53 -8.24
C GLN A 361 12.99 37.04 -7.30
N CYS A 362 13.40 36.82 -6.04
CA CYS A 362 12.50 36.70 -4.89
C CYS A 362 11.88 38.07 -4.62
N ALA A 363 10.55 38.15 -4.59
CA ALA A 363 9.84 39.32 -4.12
C ALA A 363 9.22 39.01 -2.75
N GLY A 364 9.76 39.66 -1.72
CA GLY A 364 9.20 39.68 -0.39
C GLY A 364 7.83 40.34 -0.37
N GLN A 365 6.92 39.76 0.42
CA GLN A 365 5.68 40.41 0.81
C GLN A 365 5.57 40.53 2.32
N ARG A 366 4.95 41.65 2.70
CA ARG A 366 5.09 42.41 3.93
C ARG A 366 4.24 41.82 5.06
N ARG A 367 4.76 41.98 6.28
CA ARG A 367 4.04 41.78 7.54
C ARG A 367 2.85 42.74 7.67
N PRO A 368 1.72 42.33 8.25
CA PRO A 368 0.90 43.21 9.06
C PRO A 368 1.27 43.09 10.55
N THR A 369 1.18 44.24 11.18
CA THR A 369 1.36 44.57 12.60
C THR A 369 0.44 43.80 13.54
N VAL A 370 1.01 43.34 14.65
CA VAL A 370 0.33 42.87 15.87
C VAL A 370 -0.08 44.09 16.71
N PRO A 371 -1.07 43.94 17.62
CA PRO A 371 -0.75 44.20 19.03
C PRO A 371 -1.14 43.06 19.97
N ASN A 372 -0.11 42.49 20.63
CA ASN A 372 0.08 42.06 22.03
C ASN A 372 -1.11 41.64 22.94
N PRO A 373 -0.84 40.97 24.11
CA PRO A 373 0.04 39.82 24.37
C PRO A 373 -0.61 38.75 25.28
N SER A 374 -0.13 37.50 25.21
CA SER A 374 0.24 36.68 26.38
C SER A 374 0.45 35.24 25.93
N PHE A 375 1.69 34.73 26.00
CA PHE A 375 2.04 33.44 26.59
C PHE A 375 3.53 33.15 26.30
N TRP A 376 4.25 32.80 27.36
CA TRP A 376 5.68 32.50 27.34
C TRP A 376 5.98 31.19 26.60
N GLN A 377 6.93 31.20 25.67
CA GLN A 377 7.61 29.99 25.23
C GLN A 377 9.10 30.27 25.00
N ILE A 378 9.91 29.49 25.70
CA ILE A 378 11.36 29.45 25.68
C ILE A 378 11.80 28.74 24.40
N CYS A 379 12.56 29.42 23.54
CA CYS A 379 13.31 28.80 22.44
C CYS A 379 14.69 28.37 22.94
N PRO A 380 15.25 27.27 22.41
CA PRO A 380 16.68 27.16 22.21
C PRO A 380 17.02 27.28 20.72
N THR A 381 17.66 28.38 20.39
CA THR A 381 18.54 28.54 19.24
C THR A 381 19.85 27.77 19.47
N ASN A 382 20.29 26.96 18.49
CA ASN A 382 21.69 26.91 18.02
C ASN A 382 21.83 25.83 16.94
N CYS A 383 21.82 26.26 15.67
CA CYS A 383 22.33 25.48 14.55
C CYS A 383 23.79 25.88 14.32
N VAL A 384 24.72 24.94 14.51
CA VAL A 384 26.11 25.04 14.05
C VAL A 384 26.33 23.91 13.03
N PRO A 385 26.80 24.20 11.80
CA PRO A 385 27.19 23.16 10.86
C PRO A 385 28.63 22.72 11.13
N LEU A 386 28.83 21.47 11.55
CA LEU A 386 30.15 20.87 11.68
C LEU A 386 30.57 20.23 10.36
N CYS A 387 31.45 20.92 9.61
CA CYS A 387 32.26 20.31 8.56
C CYS A 387 33.43 19.56 9.21
N MET A 388 33.40 18.22 9.24
CA MET A 388 34.59 17.42 9.56
C MET A 388 35.43 17.20 8.30
N ARG A 389 36.60 17.86 8.23
CA ARG A 389 37.74 17.46 7.40
C ARG A 389 38.55 16.41 8.17
N PHE A 390 38.81 15.26 7.55
CA PHE A 390 39.80 14.30 8.05
C PHE A 390 41.21 14.85 7.79
N SER A 391 41.94 15.14 8.87
CA SER A 391 43.39 15.40 8.87
C SER A 391 44.09 14.15 9.39
N ALA A 392 44.97 13.57 8.56
CA ALA A 392 45.84 12.47 8.93
C ALA A 392 47.06 13.03 9.67
N SER A 393 47.19 12.70 10.97
CA SER A 393 48.41 12.96 11.74
C SER A 393 48.95 11.66 12.33
N ARG A 394 50.12 11.24 11.83
CA ARG A 394 50.99 10.22 12.44
C ARG A 394 51.66 10.78 13.70
N PRO A 395 51.96 9.95 14.71
CA PRO A 395 53.13 10.13 15.56
C PRO A 395 54.07 8.92 15.39
N SER A 396 55.27 9.08 14.84
CA SER A 396 56.52 9.51 15.49
C SER A 396 57.01 8.58 16.61
N VAL A 397 57.99 7.76 16.23
CA VAL A 397 58.86 6.90 17.04
C VAL A 397 59.60 7.72 18.10
N ARG A 398 59.62 7.25 19.35
CA ARG A 398 60.67 7.59 20.32
C ARG A 398 61.08 6.36 21.13
N ARG A 399 62.33 5.94 20.93
CA ARG A 399 63.06 4.98 21.75
C ARG A 399 63.48 5.64 23.07
N SER A 400 63.34 4.94 24.19
CA SER A 400 64.36 4.93 25.25
C SER A 400 64.26 3.62 26.02
N GLY A 401 65.36 2.87 26.05
CA GLY A 401 65.47 1.61 26.78
C GLY A 401 65.86 1.78 28.24
N LYS A 402 65.61 0.71 29.00
CA LYS A 402 66.33 0.15 30.17
C LYS A 402 65.48 -1.05 30.62
N GLN A 403 65.76 -2.27 30.19
CA GLN A 403 66.76 -3.20 30.73
C GLN A 403 66.48 -3.58 32.19
N GLN A 404 65.77 -4.69 32.39
CA GLN A 404 66.05 -5.60 33.50
C GLN A 404 65.70 -7.05 33.12
N ARG A 405 66.63 -7.93 33.46
CA ARG A 405 66.74 -9.37 33.14
C ARG A 405 65.77 -10.20 33.98
N GLU A 406 65.30 -11.32 33.41
CA GLU A 406 65.39 -12.70 33.94
C GLU A 406 64.73 -13.65 32.91
N LYS A 407 65.54 -14.37 32.11
CA LYS A 407 65.84 -15.81 32.25
C LYS A 407 64.58 -16.71 32.33
N ASN A 408 64.26 -17.42 31.24
CA ASN A 408 64.34 -18.89 31.17
C ASN A 408 64.00 -19.44 29.76
N CYS A 409 64.54 -20.64 29.52
CA CYS A 409 64.81 -21.39 28.29
C CYS A 409 63.63 -21.55 27.31
N LEU A 410 63.78 -21.48 25.97
CA LEU A 410 64.43 -22.40 25.01
C LEU A 410 63.67 -23.75 24.85
N VAL A 411 63.03 -23.96 23.68
CA VAL A 411 63.25 -25.07 22.70
C VAL A 411 62.03 -25.27 21.75
N ILE A 412 62.22 -24.89 20.47
CA ILE A 412 62.03 -25.63 19.19
C ILE A 412 60.68 -26.36 18.88
N SER A 413 59.90 -25.73 17.98
CA SER A 413 59.39 -26.19 16.66
C SER A 413 58.48 -27.44 16.45
N PRO A 414 57.80 -27.54 15.28
CA PRO A 414 56.39 -27.95 15.15
C PRO A 414 56.17 -29.37 14.59
N ILE A 415 54.92 -29.86 14.67
CA ILE A 415 54.47 -31.06 13.94
C ILE A 415 53.14 -30.80 13.19
N PHE A 416 53.23 -31.09 11.89
CA PHE A 416 52.17 -31.31 10.91
C PHE A 416 51.24 -32.47 11.30
N MET A 417 49.94 -32.40 10.95
CA MET A 417 49.25 -33.60 10.47
C MET A 417 48.06 -33.25 9.55
N ARG A 418 48.24 -33.60 8.27
CA ARG A 418 47.17 -33.99 7.34
C ARG A 418 46.87 -35.47 7.61
N VAL A 419 45.59 -35.86 7.61
CA VAL A 419 45.18 -37.20 7.16
C VAL A 419 43.89 -37.05 6.34
N ALA A 420 43.93 -37.65 5.16
CA ALA A 420 42.77 -37.95 4.31
C ALA A 420 42.71 -39.48 4.16
N SER A 421 41.51 -40.07 4.26
CA SER A 421 41.05 -41.31 3.58
C SER A 421 39.56 -41.45 3.92
N VAL A 422 38.63 -41.36 2.97
CA VAL A 422 38.19 -42.44 2.06
C VAL A 422 37.80 -43.71 2.84
N CYS A 423 36.49 -43.86 3.02
CA CYS A 423 35.69 -45.05 2.70
C CYS A 423 34.36 -44.56 2.13
#